data_AF-A0A3R6DXQ4-F1
#
_entry.id   AF-A0A3R6DXQ4-F1
#
_cell.length_a   1.000
_cell.length_b   1.000
_cell.length_c   1.000
_cell.angle_alpha   90.00
_cell.angle_beta   90.00
_cell.angle_gamma   90.00
#
_symmetry.space_group_name_H-M   'P 1'
#
loop_
_entity.id
_entity.type
_entity.pdbx_description
1 polymer ?
#
loop_
_entity_poly.entity_id
_entity_poly.type
_entity_poly.pdbx_seq_one_letter_code
_entity_poly.pdbx_strand_id
1 'polypeptide(L)' 'VYLNEINTLPGFTSISMYPQLMEDLGYSYSELLDKLIEIADEN' A
#
# COMPACT_ATOMS: atom_id res chain seq x y z
N VAL A 1 -8.90 18.76 11.33
CA VAL A 1 -8.10 17.96 10.36
C VAL A 1 -8.55 18.36 8.98
N TYR A 2 -7.63 18.66 8.07
CA TYR A 2 -7.92 18.95 6.66
C TYR A 2 -7.22 17.89 5.81
N LEU A 3 -7.85 17.48 4.71
CA LEU A 3 -7.28 16.52 3.75
C LEU A 3 -6.48 17.27 2.69
N ASN A 4 -5.24 16.86 2.46
CA ASN A 4 -4.37 17.48 1.45
C ASN A 4 -4.62 16.87 0.06
N GLU A 5 -4.44 15.55 -0.07
CA GLU A 5 -4.58 14.82 -1.33
C GLU A 5 -5.05 13.39 -1.09
N ILE A 6 -5.69 12.81 -2.11
CA ILE A 6 -5.92 11.37 -2.20
C ILE A 6 -5.02 10.86 -3.31
N ASN A 7 -3.97 10.12 -2.95
CA ASN A 7 -3.06 9.51 -3.91
C ASN A 7 -3.52 8.08 -4.25
N THR A 8 -4.05 7.88 -5.45
CA THR A 8 -4.56 6.58 -5.91
C THR A 8 -3.46 5.62 -6.39
N LEU A 9 -2.24 6.14 -6.64
CA LEU A 9 -1.08 5.36 -7.06
C LEU A 9 0.15 5.80 -6.24
N PRO A 10 0.24 5.40 -4.97
CA PRO A 10 1.39 5.73 -4.14
C PRO A 10 2.66 5.04 -4.64
N GLY A 11 3.82 5.52 -4.18
CA GLY A 11 5.10 4.88 -4.48
C GLY A 11 5.23 3.50 -3.82
N PHE A 12 5.92 2.57 -4.50
CA PHE A 12 6.19 1.19 -4.03
C PHE A 12 7.70 0.88 -3.90
N THR A 13 8.56 1.90 -3.87
CA THR A 13 9.99 1.68 -3.57
C THR A 13 10.18 1.38 -2.08
N SER A 14 11.35 0.84 -1.70
CA SER A 14 11.66 0.51 -0.29
C SER A 14 11.59 1.71 0.66
N ILE A 15 11.73 2.94 0.15
CA ILE A 15 11.64 4.18 0.94
C ILE A 15 10.29 4.89 0.78
N SER A 16 9.34 4.30 0.06
CA SER A 16 8.02 4.89 -0.14
C SER A 16 7.18 4.76 1.13
N MET A 17 6.31 5.76 1.35
CA MET A 17 5.51 5.84 2.58
C MET A 17 4.43 4.74 2.66
N TYR A 18 3.77 4.40 1.56
CA TYR A 18 2.69 3.41 1.58
C TYR A 18 3.16 2.02 2.01
N PRO A 19 4.24 1.43 1.43
CA PRO A 19 4.79 0.16 1.93
C PRO A 19 5.24 0.20 3.39
N GLN A 20 5.94 1.27 3.82
CA GLN A 20 6.41 1.39 5.21
C GLN A 20 5.26 1.42 6.22
N LEU A 21 4.19 2.16 5.94
CA LEU A 21 3.02 2.21 6.82
C LEU A 21 2.31 0.85 6.90
N MET A 22 2.28 0.09 5.80
CA MET A 22 1.69 -1.25 5.80
C MET A 22 2.56 -2.24 6.59
N GLU A 23 3.89 -2.11 6.51
CA GLU A 23 4.83 -2.86 7.32
C GLU A 23 4.65 -2.58 8.82
N ASP A 24 4.47 -1.31 9.20
CA ASP A 24 4.14 -0.92 10.57
C ASP A 24 2.80 -1.50 11.06
N LEU A 25 1.87 -1.79 10.14
CA LEU A 25 0.60 -2.47 10.41
C LEU A 25 0.72 -4.00 10.38
N GLY A 26 1.92 -4.54 10.13
CA GLY A 26 2.23 -5.96 10.18
C GLY A 26 2.18 -6.69 8.83
N TYR A 27 2.05 -5.97 7.71
CA TYR A 27 2.12 -6.58 6.38
C TYR A 27 3.54 -6.52 5.84
N SER A 28 4.16 -7.67 5.57
CA SER A 28 5.38 -7.67 4.77
C SER A 28 5.09 -7.14 3.36
N TYR A 29 6.12 -6.64 2.69
CA TYR A 29 5.99 -6.14 1.31
C TYR A 29 5.39 -7.18 0.34
N SER A 30 5.75 -8.46 0.51
CA SER A 30 5.18 -9.55 -0.31
C SER A 30 3.69 -9.74 -0.03
N GLU A 31 3.28 -9.79 1.24
CA GLU A 31 1.87 -9.96 1.63
C GLU A 31 1.01 -8.79 1.13
N LEU A 32 1.55 -7.56 1.16
CA LEU A 32 0.88 -6.40 0.60
C LEU A 32 0.63 -6.55 -0.90
N LEU A 33 1.65 -6.98 -1.66
CA LEU A 33 1.50 -7.19 -3.10
C LEU A 33 0.51 -8.32 -3.42
N ASP A 34 0.60 -9.43 -2.69
CA ASP A 34 -0.33 -10.56 -2.86
C ASP A 34 -1.78 -10.11 -2.63
N LYS A 35 -2.03 -9.31 -1.58
CA LYS A 35 -3.36 -8.75 -1.30
C LYS A 35 -3.87 -7.82 -2.37
N LEU A 36 -3.01 -6.97 -2.93
CA LEU A 36 -3.42 -6.05 -4.01
C LEU A 36 -3.78 -6.80 -5.29
N ILE A 37 -3.05 -7.87 -5.61
CA ILE A 37 -3.34 -8.73 -6.76
C ILE A 37 -4.63 -9.51 -6.53
N GLU A 38 -4.83 -10.08 -5.34
CA GLU A 38 -6.08 -10.77 -4.95
C GLU A 38 -7.30 -9.85 -5.15
N ILE A 39 -7.23 -8.61 -4.66
CA ILE A 39 -8.30 -7.62 -4.85
C ILE A 39 -8.51 -7.28 -6.33
N ALA A 40 -7.44 -7.20 -7.13
CA ALA A 40 -7.55 -6.92 -8.55
C ALA A 40 -8.24 -8.06 -9.31
N ASP A 41 -7.99 -9.31 -8.92
CA ASP A 41 -8.58 -10.50 -9.54
C ASP A 41 -10.04 -10.76 -9.09
N GLU A 42 -10.44 -10.27 -7.91
CA GLU A 42 -11.82 -10.36 -7.40
C GLU A 42 -12.82 -9.41 -8.08
N ASN A 43 -12.34 -8.45 -8.89
CA ASN A 43 -13.16 -7.42 -9.56
C ASN A 43 -13.39 -7.67 -11.06
#